data_AF-A0A7X5ZFB3-F1
#
_entry.id   AF-A0A7X5ZFB3-F1
#
_cell.length_a   1.000
_cell.length_b   1.000
_cell.length_c   1.000
_cell.angle_alpha   90.00
_cell.angle_beta   90.00
_cell.angle_gamma   90.00
#
_symmetry.space_group_name_H-M   'P 1'
#
loop_
_entity.id
_entity.type
_entity.pdbx_description
1 polymer ?
#
loop_
_entity_poly.entity_id
_entity_poly.type
_entity_poly.pdbx_seq_one_letter_code
_entity_poly.pdbx_strand_id
1 'polypeptide(L)'
;MSAPKPAPGWYPDPFTPGKQKYWDGAKWLDLPAPPTGEAAERRFTIHYGFALLAIFSLLGTLLFGIPLLSRATEPHGGVSATMGTLWMLWGGMWTLIWTAFAIQHTLRGRRK
;
A
#
# COMPACT_ATOMS: atom_id res chain seq x y z
N MET A 1 -0.24 -5.92 -56.30
CA MET A 1 -1.32 -5.72 -55.33
C MET A 1 -0.74 -4.92 -54.17
N SER A 2 -1.15 -3.66 -54.00
CA SER A 2 -0.60 -2.77 -52.96
C SER A 2 -1.29 -3.08 -51.63
N ALA A 3 -0.52 -3.33 -50.56
CA ALA A 3 -1.08 -3.58 -49.24
C ALA A 3 -1.85 -2.34 -48.71
N PRO A 4 -2.95 -2.52 -47.97
CA PRO A 4 -3.69 -1.41 -47.38
C PRO A 4 -2.81 -0.65 -46.39
N LYS A 5 -2.78 0.68 -46.50
CA LYS A 5 -2.03 1.54 -45.59
C LYS A 5 -2.68 1.46 -44.19
N PRO A 6 -1.92 1.24 -43.11
CA PRO A 6 -2.49 1.21 -41.77
C PRO A 6 -3.14 2.55 -41.42
N ALA A 7 -4.31 2.48 -40.79
CA ALA A 7 -5.00 3.66 -40.29
C ALA A 7 -4.20 4.30 -39.15
N PRO A 8 -4.37 5.60 -38.86
CA PRO A 8 -3.68 6.25 -37.75
C PRO A 8 -4.03 5.59 -36.41
N GLY A 9 -3.02 5.24 -35.61
CA GLY A 9 -3.23 4.49 -34.37
C GLY A 9 -1.94 4.00 -33.70
N TRP A 10 -2.08 3.35 -32.54
CA TRP A 10 -0.98 2.71 -31.83
C TRP A 10 -0.73 1.31 -32.38
N TYR A 11 0.52 1.03 -32.77
CA TYR A 11 0.93 -0.27 -33.27
C TYR A 11 2.17 -0.77 -32.51
N PRO A 12 2.37 -2.10 -32.44
CA PRO A 12 3.57 -2.67 -31.83
C PRO A 12 4.84 -2.23 -32.57
N ASP A 13 5.88 -1.86 -31.84
CA ASP A 13 7.19 -1.56 -32.39
C ASP A 13 7.89 -2.87 -32.80
N PRO A 14 8.24 -3.08 -34.08
CA PRO A 14 8.93 -4.29 -34.53
C PRO A 14 10.38 -4.38 -34.03
N PHE A 15 10.98 -3.28 -33.59
CA PHE A 15 12.35 -3.24 -33.10
C PHE A 15 12.45 -3.41 -31.58
N THR A 16 11.40 -3.03 -30.85
CA THR A 16 11.37 -3.15 -29.38
C THR A 16 10.13 -3.90 -28.92
N PRO A 17 10.25 -5.21 -28.60
CA PRO A 17 9.16 -5.99 -28.04
C PRO A 17 8.58 -5.30 -26.79
N GLY A 18 7.27 -5.09 -26.77
CA GLY A 18 6.56 -4.47 -25.65
C GLY A 18 6.42 -2.94 -25.71
N LYS A 19 7.01 -2.25 -26.70
CA LYS A 19 6.73 -0.84 -26.96
C LYS A 19 5.70 -0.66 -28.06
N GLN A 20 4.90 0.38 -27.94
CA GLN A 20 3.95 0.81 -28.98
C GLN A 20 4.44 2.14 -29.56
N LYS A 21 4.36 2.28 -30.88
CA LYS A 21 4.67 3.52 -31.59
C LYS A 21 3.40 4.00 -32.29
N TYR A 22 3.19 5.32 -32.32
CA TYR A 22 2.04 5.89 -32.98
C TYR A 22 2.30 6.04 -34.48
N TRP A 23 1.37 5.56 -35.30
CA TRP A 23 1.35 5.77 -36.74
C TRP A 23 0.35 6.88 -37.05
N ASP A 24 0.77 7.92 -37.77
CA ASP A 24 -0.10 9.05 -38.14
C ASP A 24 -0.80 8.87 -39.50
N GLY A 25 -0.62 7.71 -40.15
CA GLY A 25 -1.11 7.46 -41.51
C GLY A 25 -0.10 7.79 -42.61
N ALA A 26 1.05 8.41 -42.30
CA ALA A 26 2.12 8.71 -43.25
C ALA A 26 3.52 8.32 -42.74
N LYS A 27 3.77 8.46 -41.44
CA LYS A 27 5.04 8.18 -40.75
C LYS A 27 4.81 7.70 -39.31
N TRP A 28 5.85 7.07 -38.77
CA TRP A 28 5.92 6.71 -37.36
C TRP A 28 6.31 7.93 -36.54
N LEU A 29 5.49 8.30 -35.55
CA LEU A 29 5.79 9.38 -34.61
C LEU A 29 6.48 8.82 -33.35
N ASP A 30 7.56 9.45 -32.91
CA ASP A 30 8.21 9.22 -31.62
C ASP A 30 7.45 9.93 -30.49
N LEU A 31 6.17 9.59 -30.34
CA LEU A 31 5.39 10.01 -29.19
C LEU A 31 5.73 9.09 -28.02
N PRO A 32 5.88 9.62 -26.79
CA PRO A 32 5.93 8.77 -25.61
C PRO A 32 4.65 7.94 -25.60
N ALA A 33 4.79 6.62 -25.52
CA ALA A 33 3.64 5.74 -25.41
C ALA A 33 2.76 6.25 -24.26
N PRO A 34 1.42 6.31 -24.43
CA PRO A 34 0.54 6.62 -23.32
C PRO A 34 0.90 5.65 -22.21
N PRO A 35 0.91 6.11 -20.93
CA PRO A 35 1.22 5.22 -19.83
C PRO A 35 0.32 4.01 -19.95
N THR A 36 0.91 2.88 -20.35
CA THR A 36 0.23 1.59 -20.34
C THR A 36 -0.30 1.42 -18.93
N GLY A 37 -1.52 0.90 -18.79
CA GLY A 37 -2.23 0.82 -17.51
C GLY A 37 -1.42 0.18 -16.36
N GLU A 38 -0.32 -0.49 -16.66
CA GLU A 38 0.69 -0.99 -15.72
C GLU A 38 1.33 0.11 -14.85
N ALA A 39 1.53 1.33 -15.37
CA ALA A 39 2.03 2.46 -14.54
C ALA A 39 0.95 2.99 -13.57
N ALA A 40 -0.33 2.85 -13.94
CA ALA A 40 -1.46 3.13 -13.04
C ALA A 40 -1.68 2.02 -12.00
N GLU A 41 -1.08 0.84 -12.22
CA GLU A 41 -1.08 -0.29 -11.30
C GLU A 41 -0.02 -0.15 -10.18
N ARG A 42 0.73 0.95 -10.13
CA ARG A 42 1.39 1.41 -8.89
C ARG A 42 0.40 1.98 -7.87
N ARG A 43 -0.76 1.33 -7.70
CA ARG A 43 -1.61 1.46 -6.50
C ARG A 43 -0.99 0.76 -5.28
N PHE A 44 0.33 0.59 -5.29
CA PHE A 44 1.06 -0.14 -4.28
C PHE A 44 1.09 0.58 -2.93
N THR A 45 1.02 1.91 -2.87
CA THR A 45 1.54 2.61 -1.69
C THR A 45 0.53 2.81 -0.54
N ILE A 46 -0.78 2.82 -0.81
CA ILE A 46 -1.77 3.19 0.23
C ILE A 46 -2.03 2.00 1.18
N HIS A 47 -1.92 0.76 0.71
CA HIS A 47 -2.28 -0.43 1.50
C HIS A 47 -1.28 -0.74 2.62
N TYR A 48 0.02 -0.48 2.41
CA TYR A 48 1.06 -0.70 3.41
C TYR A 48 1.08 0.36 4.51
N GLY A 49 0.47 1.52 4.29
CA GLY A 49 0.45 2.60 5.28
C GLY A 49 -0.24 2.19 6.60
N PHE A 50 -1.41 1.56 6.52
CA PHE A 50 -2.15 1.15 7.71
C PHE A 50 -1.53 -0.06 8.42
N ALA A 51 -0.95 -1.00 7.66
CA ALA A 51 -0.20 -2.11 8.25
C ALA A 51 1.05 -1.60 8.99
N LEU A 52 1.75 -0.63 8.42
CA LEU A 52 2.89 0.03 9.05
C LEU A 52 2.46 0.75 10.34
N LEU A 53 1.35 1.50 10.31
CA LEU A 53 0.79 2.15 11.50
C LEU A 53 0.40 1.13 12.59
N ALA A 54 -0.17 -0.01 12.22
CA ALA A 54 -0.48 -1.09 13.17
C ALA A 54 0.80 -1.66 13.81
N ILE A 55 1.87 -1.87 13.04
CA ILE A 55 3.16 -2.34 13.54
C ILE A 55 3.79 -1.31 14.48
N PHE A 56 3.82 -0.02 14.10
CA PHE A 56 4.35 1.03 14.96
C PHE A 56 3.53 1.19 16.25
N SER A 57 2.20 1.11 16.16
CA SER A 57 1.30 1.13 17.31
C SER A 57 1.56 -0.05 18.24
N LEU A 58 1.73 -1.26 17.69
CA LEU A 58 2.06 -2.46 18.45
C LEU A 58 3.42 -2.33 19.14
N LEU A 59 4.43 -1.85 18.41
CA LEU A 59 5.78 -1.65 18.95
C LEU A 59 5.77 -0.64 20.09
N GLY A 60 5.10 0.51 19.91
CA GLY A 60 4.92 1.51 20.96
C GLY A 60 4.17 0.96 22.17
N THR A 61 3.13 0.16 21.94
CA THR A 61 2.37 -0.47 23.04
C THR A 61 3.25 -1.42 23.84
N LEU A 62 4.06 -2.24 23.18
CA LEU A 62 4.96 -3.20 23.83
C LEU A 62 6.12 -2.48 24.54
N LEU A 63 6.77 -1.51 23.88
CA LEU A 63 7.91 -0.79 24.44
C LEU A 63 7.54 0.05 25.67
N PHE A 64 6.34 0.61 25.73
CA PHE A 64 5.89 1.39 26.88
C PHE A 64 5.12 0.54 27.90
N GLY A 65 4.28 -0.39 27.45
CA GLY A 65 3.47 -1.21 28.35
C GLY A 65 4.26 -2.27 29.11
N ILE A 66 5.26 -2.93 28.48
CA ILE A 66 6.05 -3.98 29.16
C ILE A 66 6.85 -3.41 30.33
N PRO A 67 7.62 -2.30 30.19
CA PRO A 67 8.34 -1.72 31.32
C PRO A 67 7.41 -1.14 32.40
N LEU A 68 6.21 -0.72 32.02
CA LEU A 68 5.25 -0.17 32.97
C LEU A 68 4.58 -1.28 33.78
N LEU A 69 4.32 -2.44 33.17
CA LEU A 69 3.94 -3.67 33.87
C LEU A 69 5.08 -4.26 34.69
N SER A 70 6.35 -4.16 34.27
CA SER A 70 7.46 -4.69 35.07
C SER A 70 7.64 -3.92 36.38
N ARG A 71 7.30 -2.63 36.41
CA ARG A 71 7.27 -1.81 37.64
C ARG A 71 6.06 -2.07 38.54
N ALA A 72 5.06 -2.81 38.04
CA ALA A 72 3.88 -3.17 38.83
C ALA A 72 4.19 -4.12 40.00
N THR A 73 5.32 -4.83 39.95
CA THR A 73 5.74 -5.77 40.99
C THR A 73 6.42 -5.09 42.18
N GLU A 74 6.68 -3.78 42.10
CA GLU A 74 7.28 -3.01 43.19
C GLU A 74 6.27 -2.78 44.34
N PRO A 75 6.73 -2.57 45.59
CA PRO A 75 5.86 -2.38 46.76
C PRO A 75 4.83 -1.26 46.66
N HIS A 76 5.04 -0.30 45.74
CA HIS A 76 4.13 0.82 45.46
C HIS A 76 3.64 0.82 44.00
N GLY A 77 3.76 -0.31 43.31
CA GLY A 77 3.52 -0.46 41.87
C GLY A 77 2.05 -0.47 41.43
N GLY A 78 1.09 -0.27 42.33
CA GLY A 78 -0.34 -0.35 42.02
C GLY A 78 -0.79 0.65 40.94
N VAL A 79 -0.22 1.87 40.93
CA VAL A 79 -0.52 2.89 39.92
C VAL A 79 0.10 2.52 38.56
N SER A 80 1.31 1.97 38.53
CA SER A 80 1.91 1.46 37.30
C SER A 80 1.19 0.22 36.76
N ALA A 81 0.66 -0.65 37.62
CA ALA A 81 -0.12 -1.81 37.21
C ALA A 81 -1.41 -1.40 36.47
N THR A 82 -2.17 -0.48 37.08
CA THR A 82 -3.42 0.04 36.52
C THR A 82 -3.17 0.86 35.25
N MET A 83 -2.18 1.76 35.26
CA MET A 83 -1.79 2.54 34.08
C MET A 83 -1.28 1.65 32.93
N GLY A 84 -0.49 0.61 33.22
CA GLY A 84 0.05 -0.29 32.20
C GLY A 84 -1.01 -1.15 31.55
N THR A 85 -1.97 -1.62 32.36
CA THR A 85 -3.14 -2.35 31.88
C THR A 85 -4.01 -1.46 30.99
N LEU A 86 -4.30 -0.22 31.41
CA LEU A 86 -5.06 0.74 30.61
C LEU A 86 -4.33 1.10 29.31
N TRP A 87 -3.01 1.28 29.36
CA TRP A 87 -2.17 1.55 28.18
C TRP A 87 -2.17 0.38 27.19
N MET A 88 -2.07 -0.86 27.67
CA MET A 88 -2.16 -2.07 26.85
C MET A 88 -3.54 -2.26 26.22
N LEU A 89 -4.62 -1.99 26.96
CA LEU A 89 -5.99 -2.05 26.44
C LEU A 89 -6.22 -0.96 25.38
N TRP A 90 -5.78 0.27 25.62
CA TRP A 90 -5.89 1.37 24.67
C TRP A 90 -5.04 1.13 23.42
N GLY A 91 -3.76 0.81 23.57
CA GLY A 91 -2.85 0.54 22.45
C GLY A 91 -3.21 -0.73 21.67
N GLY A 92 -3.69 -1.77 22.36
CA GLY A 92 -4.24 -2.97 21.74
C GLY A 92 -5.47 -2.67 20.89
N MET A 93 -6.40 -1.85 21.40
CA MET A 93 -7.58 -1.40 20.66
C MET A 93 -7.19 -0.65 19.38
N TRP A 94 -6.25 0.30 19.44
CA TRP A 94 -5.77 1.00 18.25
C TRP A 94 -5.11 0.07 17.22
N THR A 95 -4.33 -0.91 17.68
CA THR A 95 -3.71 -1.91 16.79
C THR A 95 -4.78 -2.73 16.05
N LEU A 96 -5.86 -3.11 16.75
CA LEU A 96 -7.00 -3.80 16.12
C LEU A 96 -7.72 -2.92 15.10
N ILE A 97 -7.96 -1.64 15.41
CA ILE A 97 -8.60 -0.68 14.49
C ILE A 97 -7.77 -0.57 13.19
N TRP A 98 -6.46 -0.33 13.30
CA TRP A 98 -5.60 -0.21 12.12
C TRP A 98 -5.50 -1.51 11.31
N THR A 99 -5.45 -2.65 12.00
CA THR A 99 -5.42 -3.98 11.36
C THR A 99 -6.74 -4.27 10.62
N ALA A 100 -7.88 -4.00 11.24
CA ALA A 100 -9.20 -4.16 10.62
C ALA A 100 -9.35 -3.26 9.40
N PHE A 101 -8.85 -2.02 9.47
CA PHE A 101 -8.87 -1.09 8.34
C PHE A 101 -8.00 -1.59 7.18
N ALA A 102 -6.80 -2.11 7.46
CA ALA A 102 -5.95 -2.73 6.45
C ALA A 102 -6.64 -3.94 5.77
N ILE A 103 -7.30 -4.79 6.55
CA ILE A 103 -8.05 -5.95 6.02
C ILE A 103 -9.25 -5.50 5.17
N GLN A 104 -10.04 -4.55 5.65
CA GLN A 104 -11.18 -4.04 4.90
C GLN A 104 -10.75 -3.45 3.55
N HIS A 105 -9.67 -2.65 3.53
CA HIS A 105 -9.17 -2.05 2.31
C HIS A 105 -8.61 -3.09 1.32
N THR A 106 -7.94 -4.14 1.81
CA THR A 106 -7.48 -5.23 0.94
C THR A 106 -8.63 -6.07 0.38
N LEU A 107 -9.70 -6.31 1.16
CA LEU A 107 -10.89 -7.04 0.68
C LEU A 107 -11.70 -6.22 -0.33
N ARG A 108 -11.84 -4.91 -0.13
CA ARG A 108 -12.60 -4.03 -1.04
C ARG A 108 -11.90 -3.85 -2.40
N GLY A 109 -10.57 -3.99 -2.44
CA GLY A 109 -9.78 -3.95 -3.67
C GLY A 109 -10.00 -5.15 -4.60
N ARG A 110 -10.34 -6.34 -4.06
CA ARG A 110 -10.58 -7.56 -4.85
C ARG A 110 -11.98 -7.63 -5.48
N ARG A 111 -12.88 -6.70 -5.12
CA ARG A 111 -14.29 -6.69 -5.53
C ARG A 111 -14.57 -5.82 -6.76
N LYS A 112 -13.53 -5.24 -7.37
CA LYS A 112 -13.58 -4.48 -8.63
C LYS A 112 -12.70 -5.16 -9.66
#